data_AF-A0A2D1UJM7-F1
#
_entry.id   AF-A0A2D1UJM7-F1
#
_cell.length_a   1.000
_cell.length_b   1.000
_cell.length_c   1.000
_cell.angle_alpha   90.00
_cell.angle_beta   90.00
_cell.angle_gamma   90.00
#
_symmetry.space_group_name_H-M   'P 1'
#
loop_
_entity.id
_entity.type
_entity.pdbx_description
1 polymer ?
#
loop_
_entity_poly.entity_id
_entity_poly.type
_entity_poly.pdbx_seq_one_letter_code
_entity_poly.pdbx_strand_id
1 'polypeptide(L)'
;CLQEVDHYFDTFQPVLASLGYQSSFCPKPCSPCLDVHNNNGPDGCALFFNRRRFQLLHTTHLRLSVMMLKTNQVAIVATLRCRFTGRVFCVAVTHLK
;
A
#
# COMPACT_ATOMS: atom_id res chain seq x y z
N CYS A 1 -1.76 6.08 5.03
CA CYS A 1 -0.95 5.82 3.83
C CYS A 1 0.49 5.87 4.26
N LEU A 2 1.28 4.84 3.96
CA LEU A 2 2.68 4.74 4.39
C LEU A 2 3.57 4.45 3.19
N GLN A 3 4.78 4.98 3.23
CA GLN A 3 5.91 4.71 2.33
C GLN A 3 7.02 3.99 3.11
N GLU A 4 7.99 3.43 2.38
CA GLU A 4 9.17 2.76 2.95
C GLU A 4 8.81 1.62 3.92
N VAL A 5 7.69 0.93 3.66
CA VAL A 5 7.27 -0.17 4.51
C VAL A 5 7.98 -1.45 4.07
N ASP A 6 8.95 -1.90 4.83
CA ASP A 6 9.69 -3.15 4.67
C ASP A 6 9.31 -4.22 5.72
N HIS A 7 8.65 -3.83 6.82
CA HIS A 7 8.09 -4.72 7.84
C HIS A 7 6.57 -4.97 7.71
N TYR A 8 6.05 -5.03 6.47
CA TYR A 8 4.59 -5.12 6.24
C TYR A 8 3.99 -6.41 6.82
N PHE A 9 4.55 -7.57 6.49
CA PHE A 9 3.93 -8.87 6.80
C PHE A 9 4.17 -9.32 8.25
N ASP A 10 5.34 -9.00 8.82
CA ASP A 10 5.75 -9.42 10.15
C ASP A 10 5.25 -8.48 11.26
N THR A 11 5.06 -7.18 10.94
CA THR A 11 4.68 -6.18 11.95
C THR A 11 3.39 -5.44 11.59
N PHE A 12 3.39 -4.63 10.53
CA PHE A 12 2.30 -3.68 10.31
C PHE A 12 0.95 -4.35 10.03
N GLN A 13 0.93 -5.36 9.16
CA GLN A 13 -0.29 -6.09 8.82
C GLN A 13 -0.90 -6.78 10.03
N PRO A 14 -0.22 -7.68 10.77
CA PRO A 14 -0.84 -8.37 11.90
C PRO A 14 -1.26 -7.41 13.02
N VAL A 15 -0.43 -6.43 13.36
CA VAL A 15 -0.73 -5.46 14.43
C VAL A 15 -1.94 -4.61 14.05
N LEU A 16 -1.96 -3.98 12.87
CA LEU A 16 -3.08 -3.11 12.48
C LEU A 16 -4.34 -3.92 12.14
N ALA A 17 -4.20 -5.15 11.64
CA ALA A 17 -5.34 -6.05 11.45
C ALA A 17 -6.04 -6.37 12.78
N SER A 18 -5.30 -6.55 13.87
CA SER A 18 -5.87 -6.75 15.21
C SER A 18 -6.66 -5.52 15.70
N LEU A 19 -6.20 -4.32 15.32
CA LEU A 19 -6.85 -3.04 15.64
C LEU A 19 -8.02 -2.67 14.72
N GLY A 20 -8.42 -3.54 13.79
CA GLY A 20 -9.58 -3.29 12.93
C GLY A 20 -9.27 -2.68 11.56
N TYR A 21 -8.01 -2.63 11.14
CA TYR A 21 -7.66 -2.17 9.81
C TYR A 21 -7.68 -3.33 8.81
N GLN A 22 -8.10 -3.03 7.59
CA GLN A 22 -7.82 -3.82 6.40
C GLN A 22 -6.76 -3.09 5.59
N SER A 23 -5.93 -3.82 4.85
CA SER A 23 -4.76 -3.24 4.22
C SER A 23 -4.41 -3.87 2.88
N SER A 24 -3.54 -3.17 2.16
CA SER A 24 -2.92 -3.60 0.91
C SER A 24 -1.46 -3.11 0.88
N PHE A 25 -0.57 -3.92 0.32
CA PHE A 25 0.86 -3.63 0.19
C PHE A 25 1.35 -3.86 -1.24
N CYS A 26 2.22 -2.98 -1.72
CA CYS A 26 2.83 -3.06 -3.03
C CYS A 26 4.32 -2.72 -2.88
N PRO A 27 5.23 -3.72 -2.97
CA PRO A 27 6.67 -3.49 -2.88
C PRO A 27 7.22 -2.84 -4.15
N LYS A 28 8.31 -2.09 -4.03
CA LYS A 28 9.10 -1.67 -5.19
C LYS A 28 9.72 -2.91 -5.86
N PRO A 29 9.71 -3.01 -7.21
CA PRO A 29 10.29 -4.16 -7.92
C PRO A 29 11.77 -4.39 -7.61
N CYS A 30 12.54 -3.31 -7.47
CA CYS A 30 13.96 -3.32 -7.11
C CYS A 30 14.16 -2.38 -5.91
N SER A 31 13.62 -2.75 -4.75
CA SER A 31 13.79 -1.97 -3.52
C SER A 31 15.26 -1.87 -3.11
N PRO A 32 15.75 -0.68 -2.69
CA PRO A 32 17.12 -0.52 -2.19
C PRO A 32 17.37 -1.24 -0.85
N CYS A 33 16.32 -1.64 -0.10
CA CYS A 33 16.50 -2.43 1.12
C CYS A 33 17.21 -3.76 0.82
N LEU A 34 17.04 -4.31 -0.39
CA LEU A 34 17.68 -5.56 -0.80
C LEU A 34 19.20 -5.48 -0.86
N ASP A 35 19.78 -4.27 -0.96
CA ASP A 35 21.22 -4.04 -0.95
C ASP A 35 21.81 -4.01 0.47
N VAL A 36 20.96 -4.02 1.51
CA VAL A 36 21.38 -3.98 2.93
C VAL A 36 21.50 -5.39 3.48
N HIS A 37 22.62 -5.70 4.13
CA HIS A 37 22.83 -6.97 4.82
C HIS A 37 21.79 -7.18 5.94
N ASN A 38 21.19 -8.37 6.03
CA ASN A 38 20.11 -8.69 6.97
C ASN A 38 18.83 -7.81 6.83
N ASN A 39 18.48 -7.41 5.60
CA ASN A 39 17.22 -6.70 5.35
C ASN A 39 15.98 -7.58 5.60
N ASN A 40 14.81 -6.94 5.74
CA ASN A 40 13.52 -7.61 5.92
C ASN A 40 12.74 -7.78 4.59
N GLY A 41 13.44 -7.77 3.46
CA GLY A 41 12.83 -7.79 2.12
C GLY A 41 12.61 -6.38 1.55
N PRO A 42 11.82 -6.26 0.47
CA PRO A 42 11.65 -5.00 -0.24
C PRO A 42 10.71 -4.04 0.49
N ASP A 43 11.09 -2.76 0.56
CA ASP A 43 10.19 -1.68 0.93
C ASP A 43 9.10 -1.43 -0.11
N GLY A 44 8.02 -0.79 0.32
CA GLY A 44 6.91 -0.46 -0.57
C GLY A 44 5.94 0.57 -0.03
N CYS A 45 4.86 0.74 -0.78
CA CYS A 45 3.70 1.50 -0.35
C CYS A 45 2.72 0.59 0.40
N ALA A 46 2.14 1.08 1.49
CA ALA A 46 1.06 0.39 2.20
C ALA A 46 -0.14 1.32 2.43
N LEU A 47 -1.35 0.78 2.21
CA LEU A 47 -2.62 1.47 2.40
C LEU A 47 -3.46 0.72 3.43
N PHE A 48 -3.78 1.38 4.53
CA PHE A 48 -4.62 0.85 5.62
C PHE A 48 -5.91 1.67 5.73
N PHE A 49 -7.03 1.01 5.96
CA PHE A 49 -8.31 1.66 6.24
C PHE A 49 -9.12 0.88 7.29
N ASN A 50 -9.90 1.59 8.11
CA ASN A 50 -10.72 0.98 9.15
C ASN A 50 -11.89 0.19 8.54
N ARG A 51 -11.93 -1.13 8.74
CA ARG A 51 -12.93 -2.03 8.11
C ARG A 51 -14.36 -1.82 8.63
N ARG A 52 -14.54 -1.21 9.81
CA ARG A 52 -15.84 -0.81 10.36
C ARG A 52 -16.39 0.45 9.68
N ARG A 53 -15.52 1.35 9.21
CA ARG A 53 -15.94 2.61 8.55
C ARG A 53 -16.06 2.47 7.04
N PHE A 54 -15.19 1.68 6.42
CA PHE A 54 -15.09 1.59 4.98
C PHE A 54 -15.16 0.14 4.48
N GLN A 55 -15.76 -0.02 3.30
CA GLN A 55 -15.72 -1.25 2.52
C GLN A 55 -14.82 -1.04 1.31
N LEU A 56 -13.92 -1.97 1.06
CA LEU A 56 -13.14 -2.01 -0.18
C LEU A 56 -14.05 -2.43 -1.34
N LEU A 57 -14.12 -1.62 -2.38
CA LEU A 57 -14.80 -1.96 -3.63
C LEU A 57 -13.80 -2.47 -4.68
N HIS A 58 -12.65 -1.79 -4.78
CA HIS A 58 -11.60 -2.15 -5.73
C HIS A 58 -10.23 -1.73 -5.21
N THR A 59 -9.18 -2.46 -5.57
CA THR A 59 -7.80 -2.05 -5.36
C THR A 59 -6.95 -2.38 -6.58
N THR A 60 -6.04 -1.46 -6.92
CA THR A 60 -5.09 -1.62 -8.03
C THR A 60 -3.69 -1.32 -7.53
N HIS A 61 -2.75 -2.19 -7.88
CA HIS A 61 -1.32 -1.96 -7.67
C HIS A 61 -0.71 -1.51 -8.99
N LEU A 62 -0.06 -0.36 -8.97
CA LEU A 62 0.48 0.28 -10.17
C LEU A 62 1.99 0.38 -10.07
N ARG A 63 2.70 -0.18 -11.06
CA ARG A 63 4.09 0.19 -11.35
C ARG A 63 4.09 1.43 -12.24
N LEU A 64 4.59 2.54 -11.70
CA LEU A 64 4.55 3.83 -12.37
C LEU A 64 5.39 3.81 -13.64
N SER A 65 4.97 4.59 -14.64
CA SER A 65 5.64 4.70 -15.92
C SER A 65 5.95 6.16 -16.26
N VAL A 66 7.09 6.40 -16.90
CA VAL A 66 7.45 7.68 -17.52
C VAL A 66 7.60 7.41 -19.01
N MET A 67 6.81 8.09 -19.86
CA MET A 67 6.81 7.87 -21.31
C MET A 67 6.74 6.37 -21.68
N MET A 68 5.80 5.63 -21.07
CA MET A 68 5.61 4.17 -21.20
C MET A 68 6.70 3.29 -20.59
N LEU A 69 7.86 3.82 -20.19
CA LEU A 69 8.91 3.05 -19.53
C LEU A 69 8.55 2.77 -18.08
N LYS A 70 8.62 1.51 -17.66
CA LYS A 70 8.32 1.09 -16.27
C LYS A 70 9.43 1.55 -15.33
N THR A 71 9.07 2.38 -14.35
CA THR A 71 9.98 2.87 -13.30
C THR A 71 10.11 1.86 -12.15
N ASN A 72 10.88 2.20 -11.11
CA ASN A 72 10.95 1.41 -9.88
C ASN A 72 9.87 1.82 -8.85
N GLN A 73 9.15 2.92 -9.09
CA GLN A 73 8.20 3.48 -8.15
C GLN A 73 6.82 2.84 -8.32
N VAL A 74 6.09 2.76 -7.22
CA VAL A 74 4.80 2.08 -7.15
C VAL A 74 3.74 2.95 -6.50
N ALA A 75 2.48 2.68 -6.85
CA ALA A 75 1.32 3.26 -6.21
C ALA A 75 0.27 2.20 -5.90
N ILE A 76 -0.49 2.40 -4.83
CA ILE A 76 -1.72 1.66 -4.55
C ILE A 76 -2.88 2.63 -4.70
N VAL A 77 -3.89 2.22 -5.45
CA VAL A 77 -5.16 2.95 -5.58
C VAL A 77 -6.27 2.06 -5.01
N ALA A 78 -7.09 2.60 -4.12
CA ALA A 78 -8.20 1.89 -3.50
C ALA A 78 -9.49 2.70 -3.62
N THR A 79 -10.53 2.08 -4.18
CA THR A 79 -11.90 2.62 -4.17
C THR A 79 -12.61 2.12 -2.93
N LEU A 80 -12.99 3.04 -2.06
CA LEU A 80 -13.64 2.77 -0.79
C LEU A 80 -15.07 3.31 -0.77
N ARG A 81 -15.97 2.55 -0.14
CA ARG A 81 -17.32 3.01 0.20
C ARG A 81 -17.41 3.26 1.69
N CYS A 82 -17.79 4.48 2.09
CA CYS A 82 -18.16 4.77 3.48
C CYS A 82 -19.43 4.00 3.83
N ARG A 83 -19.35 3.14 4.86
CA ARG A 83 -20.49 2.30 5.28
C ARG A 83 -21.63 3.12 5.88
N PHE A 84 -21.32 4.24 6.52
CA PHE A 84 -22.32 5.09 7.18
C PHE A 84 -23.05 6.05 6.23
N THR A 85 -22.36 6.52 5.18
CA THR A 85 -22.93 7.54 4.26
C THR A 85 -23.21 7.00 2.86
N GLY A 86 -22.80 5.77 2.56
CA GLY A 86 -22.86 5.19 1.21
C GLY A 86 -21.91 5.83 0.19
N ARG A 87 -21.27 6.97 0.51
CA ARG A 87 -20.40 7.70 -0.42
C ARG A 87 -19.19 6.88 -0.82
N VAL A 88 -18.87 6.92 -2.11
CA VAL A 88 -17.71 6.27 -2.70
C VAL A 88 -16.64 7.31 -2.97
N PHE A 89 -15.39 6.99 -2.65
CA PHE A 89 -14.24 7.84 -2.91
C PHE A 89 -12.99 6.98 -3.17
N CYS A 90 -11.97 7.61 -3.74
CA CYS A 90 -10.69 6.97 -4.05
C CYS A 90 -9.61 7.46 -3.08
N VAL A 91 -8.74 6.55 -2.65
CA VAL A 91 -7.53 6.85 -1.88
C VAL A 91 -6.34 6.28 -2.64
N ALA A 92 -5.30 7.08 -2.80
CA ALA A 92 -4.05 6.65 -3.41
C ALA A 92 -2.87 6.88 -2.47
N VAL A 93 -1.87 6.01 -2.56
CA VAL A 93 -0.55 6.17 -1.95
C VAL A 93 0.51 5.90 -3.00
N THR A 94 1.56 6.71 -3.01
CA THR A 94 2.72 6.57 -3.89
C THR A 94 3.99 7.03 -3.17
N HIS A 95 5.14 6.65 -3.70
CA HIS A 95 6.46 7.14 -3.31
C HIS A 95 7.29 7.33 -4.59
N LEU A 96 7.64 8.58 -4.91
CA LEU A 96 8.32 8.95 -6.15
C LEU A 96 9.85 8.79 -6.05
N LYS A 97 10.56 9.10 -7.14
CA LYS A 97 12.01 8.91 -7.30
C LYS A 97 12.82 9.98 -6.56
#